data_AF-A0A2G9RCK6-F1
#
_entry.id   AF-A0A2G9RCK6-F1
#
_cell.length_a   1.000
_cell.length_b   1.000
_cell.length_c   1.000
_cell.angle_alpha   90.00
_cell.angle_beta   90.00
_cell.angle_gamma   90.00
#
_symmetry.space_group_name_H-M   'P 1'
#
loop_
_entity.id
_entity.type
_entity.pdbx_description
1 polymer ?
#
loop_
_entity_poly.entity_id
_entity_poly.type
_entity_poly.pdbx_seq_one_letter_code
_entity_poly.pdbx_strand_id
1 'polypeptide(L)'
;MYSCFSTTFKTSSRIDLAFANAALLACIQEASYLPSGLSDHHPLKLTIRTTRSQRKALWRLQPHWINNEAVHDRVSPSLQDYWVHNAGSASLEMTWDASKAHSRGQYISAVVAVNAGLGDKVSDLQHKVEEALNQYSASATVPNFEHLSSLRRELHLHVSDTTRLGIQHSRQAYFEHGDKNSKLLRC
;
A
#
# COMPACT_ATOMS: atom_id res chain seq x y z
N MET A 1 -15.18 -13.50 -17.36
CA MET A 1 -14.62 -13.35 -16.00
C MET A 1 -15.71 -12.86 -15.05
N TYR A 2 -15.85 -13.51 -13.91
CA TYR A 2 -16.82 -13.18 -12.85
C TYR A 2 -16.09 -12.41 -11.75
N SER A 3 -16.82 -11.60 -10.98
CA SER A 3 -16.21 -10.80 -9.90
C SER A 3 -16.36 -11.45 -8.54
N CYS A 4 -17.30 -12.37 -8.36
CA CYS A 4 -17.58 -13.01 -7.07
C CYS A 4 -18.03 -14.45 -7.29
N PHE A 5 -17.64 -15.34 -6.38
CA PHE A 5 -18.16 -16.70 -6.31
C PHE A 5 -18.86 -16.95 -4.97
N SER A 6 -20.17 -17.25 -5.02
CA SER A 6 -20.92 -17.62 -3.83
C SER A 6 -20.69 -19.09 -3.51
N THR A 7 -20.05 -19.37 -2.37
CA THR A 7 -19.85 -20.74 -1.87
C THR A 7 -21.18 -21.41 -1.49
N THR A 8 -22.10 -20.65 -0.89
CA THR A 8 -23.43 -21.13 -0.46
C THR A 8 -24.29 -21.60 -1.65
N PHE A 9 -24.35 -20.79 -2.71
CA PHE A 9 -25.19 -21.07 -3.87
C PHE A 9 -24.44 -21.73 -5.02
N LYS A 10 -23.11 -21.89 -4.91
CA LYS A 10 -22.21 -22.43 -5.95
C LYS A 10 -22.35 -21.72 -7.30
N THR A 11 -22.65 -20.43 -7.28
CA THR A 11 -22.87 -19.61 -8.48
C THR A 11 -21.82 -18.51 -8.58
N SER A 12 -21.45 -18.18 -9.82
CA SER A 12 -20.54 -17.07 -10.12
C SER A 12 -21.33 -15.87 -10.59
N SER A 13 -21.01 -14.70 -10.04
CA SER A 13 -21.70 -13.44 -10.31
C SER A 13 -20.70 -12.34 -10.67
N ARG A 14 -21.16 -11.34 -11.43
CA ARG A 14 -20.38 -10.12 -11.70
C ARG A 14 -21.08 -8.94 -11.04
N ILE A 15 -20.69 -8.66 -9.81
CA ILE A 15 -21.30 -7.63 -8.95
C ILE A 15 -20.40 -6.41 -8.74
N ASP A 16 -19.10 -6.53 -8.99
CA ASP A 16 -18.15 -5.43 -8.91
C ASP A 16 -18.03 -4.76 -10.29
N LEU A 17 -18.60 -3.56 -10.42
CA LEU A 17 -18.69 -2.80 -11.66
C LEU A 17 -18.06 -1.41 -11.49
N ALA A 18 -17.40 -0.92 -12.52
CA ALA A 18 -16.93 0.46 -12.60
C ALA A 18 -17.72 1.21 -13.68
N PHE A 19 -18.39 2.29 -13.29
CA PHE A 19 -19.12 3.17 -14.20
C PHE A 19 -18.32 4.46 -14.42
N ALA A 20 -18.26 4.91 -15.66
CA ALA A 20 -17.59 6.14 -16.06
C ALA A 20 -18.48 6.95 -16.99
N ASN A 21 -18.38 8.28 -16.91
CA ASN A 21 -19.03 9.15 -17.90
C ASN A 21 -18.27 9.11 -19.24
N ALA A 22 -18.91 9.60 -20.30
CA ALA A 22 -18.33 9.58 -21.65
C ALA A 22 -16.96 10.27 -21.73
N ALA A 23 -16.75 11.35 -20.95
CA ALA A 23 -15.49 12.08 -20.90
C ALA A 23 -14.35 11.25 -20.29
N LEU A 24 -14.63 10.44 -19.26
CA LEU A 24 -13.65 9.59 -18.60
C LEU A 24 -13.35 8.31 -19.39
N LEU A 25 -14.29 7.81 -20.21
CA LEU A 25 -14.07 6.62 -21.04
C LEU A 25 -12.84 6.76 -21.95
N ALA A 26 -12.61 7.94 -22.52
CA ALA A 26 -11.45 8.24 -23.36
C ALA A 26 -10.10 8.23 -22.59
N CYS A 27 -10.16 8.27 -21.25
CA CYS A 27 -9.00 8.25 -20.37
C CYS A 27 -8.72 6.86 -19.80
N ILE A 28 -9.66 5.90 -19.88
CA ILE A 28 -9.46 4.54 -19.40
C ILE A 28 -8.54 3.79 -20.37
N GLN A 29 -7.45 3.23 -19.83
CA GLN A 29 -6.47 2.46 -20.60
C GLN A 29 -6.72 0.96 -20.49
N GLU A 30 -7.10 0.48 -19.31
CA GLU A 30 -7.27 -0.95 -19.04
C GLU A 30 -8.33 -1.15 -17.94
N ALA A 31 -9.13 -2.21 -18.07
CA ALA A 31 -10.01 -2.71 -17.03
C ALA A 31 -9.90 -4.25 -16.97
N SER A 32 -9.50 -4.81 -15.83
CA SER A 32 -9.32 -6.25 -15.66
C SER A 32 -9.68 -6.70 -14.24
N TYR A 33 -10.16 -7.94 -14.10
CA TYR A 33 -10.31 -8.57 -12.79
C TYR A 33 -9.00 -9.25 -12.42
N LEU A 34 -8.51 -8.97 -11.22
CA LEU A 34 -7.35 -9.62 -10.63
C LEU A 34 -7.75 -10.91 -9.92
N PRO A 35 -6.83 -11.87 -9.72
CA PRO A 35 -7.11 -13.08 -8.95
C PRO A 35 -7.66 -12.77 -7.55
N SER A 36 -8.64 -13.56 -7.12
CA SER A 36 -9.18 -13.47 -5.76
C SER A 36 -8.16 -14.00 -4.75
N GLY A 37 -7.83 -13.21 -3.73
CA GLY A 37 -6.90 -13.63 -2.66
C GLY A 37 -7.59 -13.85 -1.32
N LEU A 38 -7.90 -12.74 -0.65
CA LEU A 38 -8.41 -12.70 0.73
C LEU A 38 -9.95 -12.79 0.84
N SER A 39 -10.67 -12.48 -0.23
CA SER A 39 -12.13 -12.50 -0.30
C SER A 39 -12.57 -13.44 -1.42
N ASP A 40 -13.82 -13.87 -1.34
CA ASP A 40 -14.62 -14.47 -2.40
C ASP A 40 -14.83 -13.56 -3.63
N HIS A 41 -14.37 -12.31 -3.56
CA HIS A 41 -14.35 -11.36 -4.67
C HIS A 41 -12.97 -11.28 -5.38
N HIS A 42 -13.04 -11.13 -6.69
CA HIS A 42 -11.95 -10.78 -7.59
C HIS A 42 -11.89 -9.25 -7.72
N PRO A 43 -10.79 -8.61 -7.31
CA PRO A 43 -10.66 -7.16 -7.39
C PRO A 43 -10.76 -6.64 -8.83
N LEU A 44 -11.56 -5.60 -9.06
CA LEU A 44 -11.60 -4.89 -10.35
C LEU A 44 -10.50 -3.83 -10.39
N LYS A 45 -9.52 -3.99 -11.28
CA LYS A 45 -8.47 -3.01 -11.55
C LYS A 45 -8.86 -2.14 -12.73
N LEU A 46 -8.83 -0.83 -12.54
CA LEU A 46 -9.07 0.17 -13.58
C LEU A 46 -7.86 1.11 -13.69
N THR A 47 -7.24 1.16 -14.86
CA THR A 47 -6.11 2.06 -15.14
C THR A 47 -6.61 3.27 -15.91
N ILE A 48 -6.43 4.47 -15.36
CA ILE A 48 -6.91 5.73 -15.96
C ILE A 48 -5.72 6.67 -16.21
N ARG A 49 -5.61 7.16 -17.44
CA ARG A 49 -4.66 8.20 -17.82
C ARG A 49 -5.20 9.57 -17.40
N THR A 50 -4.49 10.24 -16.49
CA THR A 50 -4.82 11.61 -16.09
C THR A 50 -3.81 12.60 -16.66
N THR A 51 -4.30 13.73 -17.19
CA THR A 51 -3.48 14.85 -17.67
C THR A 51 -3.09 15.83 -16.57
N ARG A 52 -3.56 15.60 -15.34
CA ARG A 52 -3.29 16.50 -14.23
C ARG A 52 -1.80 16.46 -13.90
N SER A 53 -1.13 17.61 -14.06
CA SER A 53 0.20 17.86 -13.49
C SER A 53 0.18 17.37 -12.06
N GLN A 54 0.98 16.36 -11.74
CA GLN A 54 1.21 15.99 -10.35
C GLN A 54 1.67 17.27 -9.66
N ARG A 55 0.86 17.82 -8.75
CA ARG A 55 1.36 18.86 -7.86
C ARG A 55 2.60 18.25 -7.21
N LYS A 56 3.73 18.98 -7.21
CA LYS A 56 4.93 18.56 -6.49
C LYS A 56 4.51 18.30 -5.04
N ALA A 57 4.31 17.03 -4.70
CA ALA A 57 3.95 16.66 -3.35
C ALA A 57 5.15 17.00 -2.50
N LEU A 58 4.98 17.92 -1.56
CA LEU A 58 6.00 18.13 -0.53
C LEU A 58 6.11 16.81 0.21
N TRP A 59 7.29 16.21 0.17
CA TRP A 59 7.55 14.99 0.92
C TRP A 59 7.28 15.25 2.40
N ARG A 60 6.66 14.27 3.05
CA ARG A 60 6.38 14.28 4.47
C ARG A 60 6.69 12.91 5.04
N LEU A 61 7.51 12.87 6.08
CA LEU A 61 7.73 11.65 6.84
C LEU A 61 6.42 11.29 7.56
N GLN A 62 5.92 10.08 7.32
CA GLN A 62 4.77 9.59 8.06
C GLN A 62 5.22 9.16 9.47
N PRO A 63 4.52 9.56 10.54
CA PRO A 63 4.94 9.27 11.92
C PRO A 63 5.12 7.78 12.22
N HIS A 64 4.41 6.89 11.53
CA HIS A 64 4.55 5.46 11.75
C HIS A 64 5.96 4.94 11.41
N TRP A 65 6.67 5.58 10.48
CA TRP A 65 8.05 5.21 10.13
C TRP A 65 9.06 5.61 11.20
N ILE A 66 8.72 6.58 12.05
CA ILE A 66 9.57 6.98 13.17
C ILE A 66 9.58 5.88 14.23
N ASN A 67 8.43 5.23 14.44
CA ASN A 67 8.26 4.16 15.43
C ASN A 67 8.53 2.76 14.87
N ASN A 68 8.91 2.64 13.60
CA ASN A 68 9.22 1.35 13.00
C ASN A 68 10.66 0.96 13.33
N GLU A 69 10.85 -0.16 14.04
CA GLU A 69 12.16 -0.62 14.49
C GLU A 69 13.15 -0.80 13.33
N ALA A 70 12.73 -1.45 12.23
CA ALA A 70 13.60 -1.69 11.08
C ALA A 70 14.06 -0.39 10.38
N VAL A 71 13.23 0.65 10.38
CA VAL A 71 13.62 1.98 9.89
C VAL A 71 14.53 2.68 10.90
N HIS A 72 14.17 2.63 12.18
CA HIS A 72 14.96 3.23 13.25
C HIS A 72 16.40 2.69 13.26
N ASP A 73 16.58 1.37 13.21
CA ASP A 73 17.89 0.72 13.28
C ASP A 73 18.78 1.07 12.09
N ARG A 74 18.17 1.38 10.93
CA ARG A 74 18.90 1.82 9.74
C ARG A 74 19.27 3.30 9.79
N VAL A 75 18.36 4.14 10.27
CA VAL A 75 18.52 5.61 10.21
C VAL A 75 19.34 6.13 11.38
N SER A 76 19.10 5.63 12.60
CA SER A 76 19.68 6.15 13.84
C SER A 76 21.21 6.23 13.82
N PRO A 77 21.95 5.17 13.41
CA PRO A 77 23.41 5.23 13.33
C PRO A 77 23.91 6.26 12.32
N SER A 78 23.23 6.39 11.16
CA SER A 78 23.62 7.35 10.11
C SER A 78 23.40 8.80 10.53
N LEU A 79 22.39 9.07 11.35
CA LEU A 79 22.18 10.40 11.92
C LEU A 79 23.24 10.76 12.95
N GLN A 80 23.64 9.80 13.78
CA GLN A 80 24.71 10.01 14.74
C GLN A 80 26.04 10.26 14.05
N ASP A 81 26.35 9.46 13.02
CA ASP A 81 27.55 9.58 12.22
C ASP A 81 27.68 10.94 11.53
N TYR A 82 26.56 11.50 11.05
CA TYR A 82 26.51 12.85 10.49
C TYR A 82 27.04 13.90 11.48
N TRP A 83 26.58 13.86 12.75
CA TRP A 83 26.98 14.84 13.74
C TRP A 83 28.43 14.68 14.18
N VAL A 84 28.93 13.44 14.26
CA VAL A 84 30.34 13.16 14.56
C VAL A 84 31.26 13.82 13.54
N HIS A 85 30.90 13.77 12.25
CA HIS A 85 31.76 14.26 11.17
C HIS A 85 31.56 15.74 10.80
N ASN A 86 30.36 16.29 11.02
CA ASN A 86 30.02 17.62 10.51
C ASN A 86 29.88 18.68 11.61
N ALA A 87 29.89 18.32 12.90
CA ALA A 87 29.85 19.30 13.97
C ALA A 87 31.08 20.24 13.91
N GLY A 88 30.84 21.55 13.88
CA GLY A 88 31.89 22.58 13.81
C GLY A 88 32.54 22.75 12.43
N SER A 89 32.13 21.99 11.41
CA SER A 89 32.70 22.08 10.05
C SER A 89 32.25 23.33 9.26
N ALA A 90 31.09 23.88 9.61
CA ALA A 90 30.48 25.06 8.98
C ALA A 90 29.64 25.85 9.99
N SER A 91 29.04 26.97 9.54
CA SER A 91 28.06 27.71 10.33
C SER A 91 26.92 26.79 10.81
N LEU A 92 26.38 27.04 12.00
CA LEU A 92 25.31 26.25 12.59
C LEU A 92 24.09 26.09 11.65
N GLU A 93 23.71 27.16 10.95
CA GLU A 93 22.60 27.17 10.00
C GLU A 93 22.81 26.18 8.85
N MET A 94 23.98 26.23 8.21
CA MET A 94 24.34 25.32 7.13
C MET A 94 24.40 23.86 7.61
N THR A 95 25.03 23.61 8.76
CA THR A 95 25.12 22.26 9.34
C THR A 95 23.73 21.71 9.68
N TRP A 96 22.81 22.56 10.13
CA TRP A 96 21.42 22.17 10.40
C TRP A 96 20.61 21.93 9.13
N ASP A 97 20.80 22.75 8.09
CA ASP A 97 20.12 22.55 6.80
C ASP A 97 20.58 21.27 6.10
N ALA A 98 21.88 21.01 6.11
CA ALA A 98 22.46 19.77 5.60
C ALA A 98 22.01 18.55 6.42
N SER A 99 21.88 18.66 7.75
CA SER A 99 21.43 17.54 8.59
C SER A 99 19.99 17.13 8.25
N LYS A 100 19.11 18.10 8.01
CA LYS A 100 17.72 17.85 7.57
C LYS A 100 17.68 17.16 6.21
N ALA A 101 18.49 17.60 5.25
CA ALA A 101 18.57 17.00 3.93
C ALA A 101 19.09 15.55 3.99
N HIS A 102 20.17 15.32 4.74
CA HIS A 102 20.72 13.99 5.01
C HIS A 102 19.68 13.08 5.66
N SER A 103 19.06 13.55 6.74
CA SER A 103 18.05 12.79 7.50
C SER A 103 16.90 12.34 6.60
N ARG A 104 16.40 13.25 5.76
CA ARG A 104 15.35 12.94 4.79
C ARG A 104 15.80 11.86 3.80
N GLY A 105 17.03 11.94 3.29
CA GLY A 105 17.60 10.91 2.41
C GLY A 105 17.65 9.54 3.09
N GLN A 106 18.09 9.49 4.35
CA GLN A 106 18.15 8.25 5.14
C GLN A 106 16.77 7.64 5.35
N TYR A 107 15.79 8.43 5.78
CA TYR A 107 14.42 7.95 5.95
C TYR A 107 13.81 7.47 4.62
N ILE A 108 13.98 8.21 3.52
CA ILE A 108 13.48 7.78 2.21
C ILE A 108 14.05 6.42 1.82
N SER A 109 15.37 6.27 1.91
CA SER A 109 16.07 5.02 1.57
C SER A 109 15.61 3.85 2.45
N ALA A 110 15.56 4.06 3.77
CA ALA A 110 15.14 3.04 4.72
C ALA A 110 13.69 2.59 4.48
N VAL A 111 12.77 3.53 4.28
CA VAL A 111 11.35 3.26 4.00
C VAL A 111 11.18 2.51 2.69
N VAL A 112 11.88 2.90 1.62
CA VAL A 112 11.84 2.19 0.33
C VAL A 112 12.28 0.75 0.51
N ALA A 113 13.39 0.52 1.19
CA ALA A 113 13.93 -0.82 1.37
C ALA A 113 13.07 -1.69 2.30
N VAL A 114 12.43 -1.13 3.33
CA VAL A 114 11.46 -1.88 4.17
C VAL A 114 10.20 -2.23 3.36
N ASN A 115 9.67 -1.28 2.58
CA ASN A 115 8.51 -1.54 1.73
C ASN A 115 8.80 -2.57 0.63
N ALA A 116 10.00 -2.58 0.05
CA ALA A 116 10.40 -3.59 -0.92
C ALA A 116 10.33 -5.00 -0.30
N GLY A 117 10.93 -5.19 0.88
CA GLY A 117 10.86 -6.48 1.58
C GLY A 117 9.45 -6.90 1.98
N LEU A 118 8.59 -5.95 2.37
CA LEU A 118 7.18 -6.22 2.62
C LEU A 118 6.43 -6.63 1.33
N GLY A 119 6.72 -5.97 0.22
CA GLY A 119 6.16 -6.29 -1.10
C GLY A 119 6.52 -7.71 -1.54
N ASP A 120 7.79 -8.08 -1.41
CA ASP A 120 8.28 -9.42 -1.74
C ASP A 120 7.59 -10.48 -0.86
N LYS A 121 7.49 -10.22 0.46
CA LYS A 121 6.80 -11.14 1.39
C LYS A 121 5.32 -11.30 1.08
N VAL A 122 4.62 -10.21 0.75
CA VAL A 122 3.21 -10.25 0.36
C VAL A 122 3.02 -11.02 -0.95
N SER A 123 3.88 -10.79 -1.94
CA SER A 123 3.84 -11.50 -3.23
C SER A 123 4.06 -13.00 -3.06
N ASP A 124 5.06 -13.40 -2.26
CA ASP A 124 5.33 -14.80 -1.94
C ASP A 124 4.16 -15.47 -1.21
N LEU A 125 3.56 -14.79 -0.22
CA LEU A 125 2.37 -15.29 0.47
C LEU A 125 1.16 -15.41 -0.45
N GLN A 126 0.98 -14.49 -1.40
CA GLN A 126 -0.09 -14.58 -2.40
C GLN A 126 0.10 -15.81 -3.29
N HIS A 127 1.31 -16.06 -3.77
CA HIS A 127 1.62 -17.26 -4.56
C HIS A 127 1.35 -18.55 -3.77
N LYS A 128 1.80 -18.62 -2.52
CA LYS A 128 1.54 -19.77 -1.63
C LYS A 128 0.06 -20.00 -1.37
N VAL A 129 -0.73 -18.92 -1.22
CA VAL A 129 -2.19 -19.02 -1.08
C VAL A 129 -2.82 -19.58 -2.36
N GLU A 130 -2.37 -19.15 -3.53
CA GLU A 130 -2.84 -19.67 -4.82
C GLU A 130 -2.53 -21.15 -4.99
N GLU A 131 -1.30 -21.57 -4.68
CA GLU A 131 -0.92 -22.99 -4.68
C GLU A 131 -1.75 -23.82 -3.70
N ALA A 132 -1.93 -23.36 -2.47
CA ALA A 132 -2.74 -24.03 -1.47
C ALA A 132 -4.22 -24.11 -1.88
N LEU A 133 -4.75 -23.10 -2.56
CA LEU A 133 -6.09 -23.12 -3.15
C LEU A 133 -6.22 -24.18 -4.23
N ASN A 134 -5.24 -24.31 -5.12
CA ASN A 134 -5.21 -25.33 -6.16
C ASN A 134 -5.15 -26.73 -5.55
N GLN A 135 -4.32 -26.94 -4.53
CA GLN A 135 -4.23 -28.21 -3.81
C GLN A 135 -5.54 -28.58 -3.09
N TYR A 136 -6.18 -27.61 -2.42
CA TYR A 136 -7.48 -27.83 -1.78
C TYR A 136 -8.58 -28.14 -2.80
N SER A 137 -8.55 -27.47 -3.97
CA SER A 137 -9.50 -27.72 -5.06
C SER A 137 -9.35 -29.12 -5.67
N ALA A 138 -8.11 -29.63 -5.77
CA ALA A 138 -7.83 -30.99 -6.22
C ALA A 138 -8.15 -32.05 -5.16
N SER A 139 -7.94 -31.74 -3.88
CA SER A 139 -8.15 -32.65 -2.75
C SER A 139 -8.66 -31.88 -1.53
N ALA A 140 -9.98 -31.88 -1.34
CA ALA A 140 -10.67 -31.16 -0.26
C ALA A 140 -10.56 -31.87 1.10
N THR A 141 -9.34 -32.00 1.61
CA THR A 141 -9.05 -32.62 2.92
C THR A 141 -8.92 -31.56 4.00
N VAL A 142 -9.15 -31.96 5.26
CA VAL A 142 -9.01 -31.08 6.44
C VAL A 142 -7.61 -30.47 6.56
N PRO A 143 -6.50 -31.23 6.40
CA PRO A 143 -5.15 -30.65 6.47
C PRO A 143 -4.89 -29.57 5.41
N ASN A 144 -5.38 -29.76 4.18
CA ASN A 144 -5.23 -28.78 3.11
C ASN A 144 -6.00 -27.48 3.41
N PHE A 145 -7.18 -27.60 4.02
CA PHE A 145 -7.97 -26.45 4.45
C PHE A 145 -7.29 -25.68 5.60
N GLU A 146 -6.73 -26.38 6.58
CA GLU A 146 -6.00 -25.75 7.70
C GLU A 146 -4.75 -25.03 7.20
N HIS A 147 -4.00 -25.65 6.29
CA HIS A 147 -2.84 -25.03 5.66
C HIS A 147 -3.22 -23.74 4.91
N LEU A 148 -4.23 -23.79 4.04
CA LEU A 148 -4.74 -22.62 3.32
C LEU A 148 -5.21 -21.52 4.28
N SER A 149 -5.94 -21.89 5.33
CA SER A 149 -6.45 -20.95 6.33
C SER A 149 -5.31 -20.26 7.09
N SER A 150 -4.24 -21.00 7.39
CA SER A 150 -3.05 -20.45 8.05
C SER A 150 -2.33 -19.41 7.19
N LEU A 151 -2.13 -19.70 5.89
CA LEU A 151 -1.48 -18.80 4.94
C LEU A 151 -2.31 -17.54 4.69
N ARG A 152 -3.64 -17.68 4.54
CA ARG A 152 -4.56 -16.55 4.41
C ARG A 152 -4.53 -15.65 5.64
N ARG A 153 -4.45 -16.23 6.84
CA ARG A 153 -4.32 -15.47 8.09
C ARG A 153 -3.02 -14.68 8.14
N GLU A 154 -1.90 -15.29 7.75
CA GLU A 154 -0.61 -14.59 7.69
C GLU A 154 -0.64 -13.42 6.68
N LEU A 155 -1.15 -13.66 5.48
CA LEU A 155 -1.33 -12.61 4.47
C LEU A 155 -2.23 -11.48 4.98
N HIS A 156 -3.33 -11.81 5.66
CA HIS A 156 -4.24 -10.84 6.23
C HIS A 156 -3.57 -9.94 7.28
N LEU A 157 -2.71 -10.49 8.13
CA LEU A 157 -1.97 -9.70 9.13
C LEU A 157 -1.09 -8.63 8.45
N HIS A 158 -0.35 -9.01 7.42
CA HIS A 158 0.51 -8.07 6.68
C HIS A 158 -0.27 -6.99 5.93
N VAL A 159 -1.41 -7.35 5.32
CA VAL A 159 -2.25 -6.37 4.60
C VAL A 159 -3.02 -5.47 5.56
N SER A 160 -3.43 -5.98 6.73
CA SER A 160 -4.19 -5.22 7.74
C SER A 160 -3.44 -3.97 8.22
N ASP A 161 -2.12 -4.08 8.43
CA ASP A 161 -1.31 -2.93 8.87
C ASP A 161 -1.29 -1.79 7.84
N THR A 162 -1.14 -2.13 6.55
CA THR A 162 -1.21 -1.14 5.46
C THR A 162 -2.62 -0.55 5.32
N THR A 163 -3.65 -1.38 5.51
CA THR A 163 -5.05 -0.99 5.46
C THR A 163 -5.38 0.00 6.58
N ARG A 164 -4.88 -0.24 7.80
CA ARG A 164 -5.05 0.66 8.96
C ARG A 164 -4.52 2.05 8.68
N LEU A 165 -3.33 2.15 8.06
CA LEU A 165 -2.75 3.44 7.65
C LEU A 165 -3.63 4.14 6.61
N GLY A 166 -4.13 3.41 5.61
CA GLY A 166 -5.05 3.95 4.60
C GLY A 166 -6.34 4.51 5.21
N ILE A 167 -6.94 3.79 6.15
CA ILE A 167 -8.14 4.23 6.88
C ILE A 167 -7.83 5.50 7.69
N GLN A 168 -6.72 5.52 8.43
CA GLN A 168 -6.32 6.70 9.20
C GLN A 168 -6.13 7.94 8.31
N HIS A 169 -5.48 7.77 7.15
CA HIS A 169 -5.32 8.84 6.17
C HIS A 169 -6.65 9.32 5.59
N SER A 170 -7.57 8.40 5.27
CA SER A 170 -8.90 8.74 4.78
C SER A 170 -9.69 9.56 5.81
N ARG A 171 -9.67 9.15 7.09
CA ARG A 171 -10.32 9.87 8.19
C ARG A 171 -9.71 11.25 8.40
N GLN A 172 -8.38 11.36 8.34
CA GLN A 172 -7.69 12.64 8.43
C GLN A 172 -8.06 13.58 7.28
N ALA A 173 -8.08 13.06 6.04
CA ALA A 173 -8.46 13.84 4.87
C ALA A 173 -9.91 14.31 4.95
N TYR A 174 -10.82 13.44 5.40
CA TYR A 174 -12.22 13.78 5.65
C TYR A 174 -12.34 14.88 6.72
N PHE A 175 -11.62 14.78 7.84
CA PHE A 175 -11.62 15.82 8.87
C PHE A 175 -11.10 17.17 8.34
N GLU A 176 -10.00 17.16 7.58
CA GLU A 176 -9.38 18.38 7.06
C GLU A 176 -10.21 19.09 5.99
N HIS A 177 -11.06 18.36 5.26
CA HIS A 177 -11.79 18.84 4.08
C HIS A 177 -13.31 18.72 4.19
N GLY A 178 -13.87 18.07 5.21
CA GLY A 178 -15.30 17.76 5.34
C GLY A 178 -16.16 19.00 5.50
N ASP A 179 -15.69 19.98 6.28
CA ASP A 179 -16.39 21.26 6.48
C ASP A 179 -15.98 22.35 5.48
N LYS A 180 -14.96 22.08 4.65
CA LYS A 180 -14.54 23.02 3.62
C LYS A 180 -15.29 22.67 2.35
N ASN A 181 -16.06 23.61 1.80
CA ASN A 181 -16.56 23.52 0.43
C ASN A 181 -15.36 23.28 -0.49
N SER A 182 -15.12 22.01 -0.79
CA SER A 182 -14.00 21.63 -1.64
C SER A 182 -14.21 22.34 -2.97
N LYS A 183 -13.19 23.03 -3.46
CA LYS A 183 -13.18 23.63 -4.81
C LYS A 183 -13.14 22.54 -5.89
N LEU A 184 -13.96 21.49 -5.74
CA LEU A 184 -14.09 20.35 -6.64
C LEU A 184 -15.23 20.52 -7.65
N LEU A 185 -15.97 21.64 -7.61
CA LEU A 185 -16.94 22.03 -8.63
C LEU A 185 -16.46 23.24 -9.45
N ARG A 186 -15.37 23.07 -10.20
CA ARG A 186 -15.15 23.84 -11.43
C ARG A 186 -14.58 22.89 -12.48
N CYS A 187 -15.44 22.46 -13.40
CA CYS A 187 -15.03 22.06 -14.74
C CYS A 187 -14.68 23.31 -15.54
#